data_AF-G5JCM9-F1
#
_entry.id   AF-G5JCM9-F1
#
_cell.length_a   1.000
_cell.length_b   1.000
_cell.length_c   1.000
_cell.angle_alpha   90.00
_cell.angle_beta   90.00
_cell.angle_gamma   90.00
#
_symmetry.space_group_name_H-M   'P 1'
#
loop_
_entity.id
_entity.type
_entity.pdbx_description
1 polymer ?
#
loop_
_entity_poly.entity_id
_entity_poly.type
_entity_poly.pdbx_seq_one_letter_code
_entity_poly.pdbx_strand_id
1 'polypeptide(L)'
;MKSEKQIILTVTVLFTTVFLGSLCLLIASPQVAILCSLLLPCTVLSYLFPRWGLLTFLIYLPLGGTITYGVAGVFQAFGRGIRFTGSYSLFHLAKDAFYLPALIGILIHYKVWKKNSLKLRPLMIVIALFVFTCLLTFFFVNIPADATNAKDKITLMGLVGLKVWLGYIPLILCAYYCLNNQKNLLLFNRFLLLLILIACSLCLIQYLFLVHGICPGSTDLPEPSNTSASLRAQCFVGGSLLFNPGKNLIRLPGTFVAPWQWAWFLIASSFISYGVSFSEPSRLWKGLGFVTIIAVLVATLISGQRTALLLVPIIYLVLLLT
;
A
#
# COMPACT_ATOMS: atom_id res chain seq x y z
N MET A 1 4.50 -17.56 -28.50
CA MET A 1 5.86 -17.02 -28.71
C MET A 1 6.77 -18.22 -28.95
N LYS A 2 7.60 -18.22 -30.00
CA LYS A 2 8.54 -19.33 -30.31
C LYS A 2 9.48 -19.56 -29.11
N SER A 3 9.68 -20.80 -28.68
CA SER A 3 10.41 -21.15 -27.44
C SER A 3 11.81 -20.52 -27.36
N GLU A 4 12.48 -20.37 -28.50
CA GLU A 4 13.78 -19.69 -28.62
C GLU A 4 13.76 -18.26 -28.06
N LYS A 5 12.72 -17.47 -28.34
CA LYS A 5 12.60 -16.10 -27.82
C LYS A 5 12.41 -16.07 -26.30
N GLN A 6 11.76 -17.08 -25.73
CA GLN A 6 11.60 -17.19 -24.29
C GLN A 6 12.92 -17.59 -23.62
N ILE A 7 13.66 -18.54 -24.20
CA ILE A 7 14.96 -18.96 -23.70
C ILE A 7 15.94 -17.77 -23.71
N ILE A 8 16.03 -17.04 -24.83
CA ILE A 8 16.89 -15.86 -24.93
C ILE A 8 16.51 -14.82 -23.88
N LEU A 9 15.21 -14.51 -23.74
CA LEU A 9 14.76 -13.54 -22.74
C LEU A 9 15.12 -13.96 -21.31
N THR A 10 14.88 -15.23 -20.96
CA THR A 10 15.22 -15.76 -19.63
C THR A 10 16.74 -15.69 -19.37
N VAL A 11 17.56 -16.08 -20.34
CA VAL A 11 19.03 -16.01 -20.22
C VAL A 11 19.50 -14.56 -20.10
N THR A 12 18.97 -13.64 -20.90
CA THR A 12 19.31 -12.21 -20.80
C THR A 12 18.93 -11.62 -19.45
N VAL A 13 17.73 -11.93 -18.94
CA VAL A 13 17.29 -11.46 -17.60
C VAL A 13 18.17 -12.04 -16.51
N LEU A 14 18.51 -13.33 -16.59
CA LEU A 14 19.35 -13.98 -15.58
C LEU A 14 20.78 -13.43 -15.60
N PHE A 15 21.35 -13.20 -16.78
CA PHE A 15 22.67 -12.60 -16.90
C PHE A 15 22.69 -11.15 -16.39
N THR A 16 21.71 -10.34 -16.81
CA THR A 16 21.63 -8.93 -16.39
C THR A 16 21.35 -8.79 -14.90
N THR A 17 20.52 -9.64 -14.31
CA THR A 17 20.29 -9.65 -12.84
C THR A 17 21.54 -9.97 -12.06
N VAL A 18 22.29 -11.00 -12.46
CA VAL A 18 23.54 -11.37 -11.80
C VAL A 18 24.58 -10.26 -11.94
N PHE A 19 24.70 -9.66 -13.13
CA PHE A 19 25.62 -8.57 -13.39
C PHE A 19 25.28 -7.30 -12.61
N LEU A 20 24.03 -6.85 -12.64
CA LEU A 20 23.57 -5.68 -11.87
C LEU A 20 23.66 -5.92 -10.36
N GLY A 21 23.29 -7.12 -9.92
CA GLY A 21 23.37 -7.52 -8.51
C GLY A 21 24.81 -7.51 -8.00
N SER A 22 25.76 -8.09 -8.75
CA SER A 22 27.18 -8.10 -8.36
C SER A 22 27.79 -6.69 -8.39
N LEU A 23 27.45 -5.88 -9.37
CA LEU A 23 27.91 -4.48 -9.45
C LEU A 23 27.37 -3.64 -8.29
N CYS A 24 26.09 -3.79 -7.94
CA CYS A 24 25.51 -3.12 -6.77
C CYS A 24 26.12 -3.63 -5.45
N LEU A 25 26.53 -4.90 -5.37
CA LEU A 25 27.19 -5.44 -4.19
C LEU A 25 28.60 -4.85 -4.00
N LEU A 26 29.30 -4.54 -5.09
CA LEU A 26 30.63 -3.93 -5.06
C LEU A 26 30.59 -2.43 -4.72
N ILE A 27 29.57 -1.71 -5.20
CA ILE A 27 29.52 -0.24 -5.12
C ILE A 27 28.61 0.26 -3.99
N ALA A 28 27.62 -0.53 -3.59
CA ALA A 28 26.59 -0.14 -2.62
C ALA A 28 26.50 -1.14 -1.46
N SER A 29 25.33 -1.25 -0.82
CA SER A 29 25.09 -2.16 0.29
C SER A 29 24.49 -3.49 -0.18
N PRO A 30 24.65 -4.59 0.58
CA PRO A 30 24.05 -5.88 0.24
C PRO A 30 22.52 -5.80 0.10
N GLN A 31 21.86 -4.93 0.87
CA GLN A 31 20.42 -4.69 0.77
C GLN A 31 20.03 -4.11 -0.61
N VAL A 32 20.82 -3.18 -1.13
CA VAL A 32 20.61 -2.58 -2.46
C VAL A 32 20.88 -3.61 -3.55
N ALA A 33 21.90 -4.46 -3.40
CA ALA A 33 22.19 -5.54 -4.33
C ALA A 33 21.06 -6.56 -4.44
N ILE A 34 20.50 -6.99 -3.30
CA ILE A 34 19.33 -7.88 -3.24
C ILE A 34 18.13 -7.20 -3.89
N LEU A 35 17.88 -5.93 -3.58
CA LEU A 35 16.76 -5.19 -4.16
C LEU A 35 16.89 -5.08 -5.69
N CYS A 36 18.05 -4.66 -6.21
CA CYS A 36 18.30 -4.52 -7.64
C CYS A 36 18.17 -5.86 -8.39
N SER A 37 18.72 -6.94 -7.83
CA SER A 37 18.62 -8.27 -8.43
C SER A 37 17.18 -8.81 -8.47
N LEU A 38 16.33 -8.45 -7.51
CA LEU A 38 14.90 -8.81 -7.50
C LEU A 38 14.03 -7.88 -8.35
N LEU A 39 14.37 -6.60 -8.46
CA LEU A 39 13.57 -5.62 -9.21
C LEU A 39 13.51 -5.96 -10.70
N LEU A 40 14.64 -6.29 -11.33
CA LEU A 40 14.68 -6.58 -12.76
C LEU A 40 13.77 -7.75 -13.20
N PRO A 41 13.82 -8.96 -12.60
CA PRO A 41 12.95 -10.05 -12.98
C PRO A 41 11.49 -9.71 -12.64
N CYS A 42 11.24 -9.02 -11.53
CA CYS A 42 9.90 -8.55 -11.18
C CYS A 42 9.32 -7.58 -12.23
N THR A 43 10.12 -6.63 -12.74
CA THR A 43 9.65 -5.70 -13.79
C THR A 43 9.36 -6.43 -15.10
N VAL A 44 10.24 -7.34 -15.53
CA VAL A 44 10.05 -8.11 -16.76
C VAL A 44 8.83 -9.03 -16.65
N LEU A 45 8.68 -9.75 -15.54
CA LEU A 45 7.52 -10.61 -15.31
C LEU A 45 6.23 -9.81 -15.23
N SER A 46 6.25 -8.63 -14.60
CA SER A 46 5.08 -7.75 -14.52
C SER A 46 4.69 -7.19 -15.89
N TYR A 47 5.66 -6.91 -16.76
CA TYR A 47 5.40 -6.50 -18.15
C TYR A 47 4.80 -7.65 -18.99
N LEU A 48 5.39 -8.85 -18.90
CA LEU A 48 4.94 -10.03 -19.66
C LEU A 48 3.58 -10.54 -19.18
N PHE A 49 3.33 -10.47 -17.87
CA PHE A 49 2.13 -10.96 -17.21
C PHE A 49 1.46 -9.89 -16.34
N PRO A 50 0.85 -8.84 -16.92
CA PRO A 50 0.34 -7.69 -16.17
C PRO A 50 -0.63 -8.02 -15.04
N ARG A 51 -1.49 -9.03 -15.21
CA ARG A 51 -2.44 -9.45 -14.18
C ARG A 51 -1.75 -9.89 -12.90
N TRP A 52 -0.67 -10.67 -13.03
CA TRP A 52 0.10 -11.15 -11.90
C TRP A 52 0.92 -10.03 -11.27
N GLY A 53 1.50 -9.13 -12.08
CA GLY A 53 2.17 -7.92 -11.58
C GLY A 53 1.26 -7.05 -10.72
N LEU A 54 0.03 -6.80 -11.17
CA LEU A 54 -0.97 -6.04 -10.41
C LEU A 54 -1.42 -6.75 -9.13
N LEU A 55 -1.57 -8.08 -9.17
CA LEU A 55 -1.92 -8.85 -7.99
C LEU A 55 -0.79 -8.81 -6.94
N THR A 56 0.47 -8.97 -7.37
CA THR A 56 1.64 -8.81 -6.48
C THR A 56 1.72 -7.40 -5.91
N PHE A 57 1.44 -6.38 -6.73
CA PHE A 57 1.36 -5.00 -6.27
C PHE A 57 0.29 -4.83 -5.16
N LEU A 58 -0.88 -5.44 -5.32
CA LEU A 58 -1.94 -5.42 -4.31
C LEU A 58 -1.59 -6.19 -3.02
N ILE A 59 -0.75 -7.23 -3.08
CA ILE A 59 -0.19 -7.89 -1.88
C ILE A 59 0.80 -6.96 -1.19
N TYR A 60 1.65 -6.30 -1.97
CA TYR A 60 2.72 -5.46 -1.44
C TYR A 60 2.15 -4.24 -0.72
N LEU A 61 1.10 -3.60 -1.26
CA LEU A 61 0.53 -2.37 -0.71
C LEU A 61 0.23 -2.42 0.79
N PRO A 62 -0.59 -3.37 1.30
CA PRO A 62 -0.90 -3.44 2.72
C PRO A 62 0.32 -3.79 3.58
N LEU A 63 1.34 -4.42 3.03
CA LEU A 63 2.55 -4.82 3.76
C LEU A 63 3.72 -3.83 3.58
N GLY A 64 3.51 -2.72 2.87
CA GLY A 64 4.59 -1.83 2.46
C GLY A 64 5.38 -1.23 3.63
N GLY A 65 4.72 -0.97 4.77
CA GLY A 65 5.39 -0.50 5.99
C GLY A 65 6.29 -1.56 6.58
N THR A 66 5.74 -2.77 6.77
CA THR A 66 6.49 -3.92 7.30
C THR A 66 7.69 -4.27 6.42
N ILE A 67 7.53 -4.27 5.09
CA ILE A 67 8.64 -4.58 4.17
C ILE A 67 9.72 -3.50 4.24
N THR A 68 9.32 -2.23 4.17
CA THR A 68 10.28 -1.11 4.10
C THR A 68 11.03 -0.91 5.42
N TYR A 69 10.34 -1.01 6.56
CA TYR A 69 10.93 -0.70 7.86
C TYR A 69 11.35 -1.93 8.65
N GLY A 70 10.53 -2.99 8.64
CA GLY A 70 10.82 -4.22 9.37
C GLY A 70 11.84 -5.11 8.66
N VAL A 71 11.61 -5.42 7.38
CA VAL A 71 12.45 -6.36 6.63
C VAL A 71 13.72 -5.69 6.11
N ALA A 72 13.58 -4.53 5.47
CA ALA A 72 14.73 -3.85 4.86
C ALA A 72 15.57 -3.04 5.86
N GLY A 73 15.07 -2.78 7.08
CA GLY A 73 15.84 -2.13 8.15
C GLY A 73 16.36 -0.74 7.76
N VAL A 74 15.54 0.02 7.06
CA VAL A 74 15.94 1.25 6.34
C VAL A 74 16.09 2.47 7.25
N PHE A 75 15.83 2.31 8.55
CA PHE A 75 15.96 3.36 9.54
C PHE A 75 16.72 2.87 10.76
N GLN A 76 17.41 3.80 11.41
CA GLN A 76 18.03 3.60 12.71
C GLN A 76 17.62 4.75 13.64
N ALA A 77 17.19 4.41 14.85
CA ALA A 77 16.95 5.40 15.88
C ALA A 77 18.31 5.87 16.44
N PHE A 78 18.59 7.17 16.39
CA PHE A 78 19.84 7.76 16.90
C PHE A 78 19.55 8.96 17.80
N GLY A 79 19.92 8.86 19.07
CA GLY A 79 19.72 9.95 20.05
C GLY A 79 18.24 10.35 20.16
N ARG A 80 17.90 11.59 19.77
CA ARG A 80 16.51 12.10 19.71
C ARG A 80 15.84 11.96 18.32
N GLY A 81 16.56 11.57 17.28
CA GLY A 81 16.07 11.51 15.91
C GLY A 81 16.04 10.11 15.27
N ILE A 82 15.63 10.08 14.00
CA ILE A 82 15.69 8.91 13.12
C ILE A 82 16.67 9.24 12.00
N ARG A 83 17.60 8.33 11.70
CA ARG A 83 18.42 8.39 10.49
C ARG A 83 17.92 7.36 9.50
N PHE A 84 17.70 7.80 8.27
CA PHE A 84 17.35 6.92 7.16
C PHE A 84 18.62 6.52 6.42
N THR A 85 18.69 5.27 5.99
CA THR A 85 19.73 4.81 5.09
C THR A 85 19.52 5.42 3.69
N GLY A 86 20.60 5.54 2.90
CA GLY A 86 20.51 6.01 1.52
C GLY A 86 19.60 5.15 0.63
N SER A 87 19.27 3.93 1.05
CA SER A 87 18.35 3.02 0.38
C SER A 87 16.86 3.33 0.63
N TYR A 88 16.52 4.31 1.46
CA TYR A 88 15.14 4.62 1.83
C TYR A 88 14.21 4.92 0.66
N SER A 89 14.64 5.79 -0.24
CA SER A 89 13.87 6.12 -1.44
C SER A 89 13.65 4.90 -2.33
N LEU A 90 14.64 4.00 -2.43
CA LEU A 90 14.58 2.82 -3.28
C LEU A 90 13.53 1.80 -2.80
N PHE A 91 13.48 1.52 -1.50
CA PHE A 91 12.48 0.58 -0.95
C PHE A 91 11.06 1.13 -1.03
N HIS A 92 10.87 2.44 -0.93
CA HIS A 92 9.56 3.06 -1.17
C HIS A 92 9.13 3.02 -2.64
N LEU A 93 10.08 3.01 -3.58
CA LEU A 93 9.84 2.86 -5.01
C LEU A 93 9.73 1.41 -5.47
N ALA A 94 10.14 0.44 -4.64
CA ALA A 94 10.18 -0.98 -5.02
C ALA A 94 8.82 -1.51 -5.51
N LYS A 95 7.73 -1.04 -4.92
CA LYS A 95 6.36 -1.39 -5.35
C LYS A 95 6.04 -0.96 -6.78
N ASP A 96 6.66 0.13 -7.27
CA ASP A 96 6.40 0.67 -8.61
C ASP A 96 6.93 -0.29 -9.70
N ALA A 97 7.87 -1.17 -9.36
CA ALA A 97 8.39 -2.21 -10.27
C ALA A 97 7.35 -3.27 -10.64
N PHE A 98 6.32 -3.46 -9.82
CA PHE A 98 5.20 -4.33 -10.16
C PHE A 98 4.15 -3.59 -10.97
N TYR A 99 3.86 -2.36 -10.57
CA TYR A 99 2.76 -1.59 -11.13
C TYR A 99 3.05 -0.99 -12.51
N LEU A 100 4.15 -0.23 -12.66
CA LEU A 100 4.42 0.51 -13.89
C LEU A 100 4.61 -0.42 -15.11
N PRO A 101 5.38 -1.52 -15.03
CA PRO A 101 5.53 -2.41 -16.17
C PRO A 101 4.23 -3.13 -16.53
N ALA A 102 3.41 -3.49 -15.53
CA ALA A 102 2.09 -4.08 -15.77
C ALA A 102 1.15 -3.08 -16.46
N LEU A 103 1.15 -1.82 -16.05
CA LEU A 103 0.38 -0.76 -16.70
C LEU A 103 0.80 -0.60 -18.17
N ILE A 104 2.11 -0.48 -18.42
CA ILE A 104 2.66 -0.36 -19.78
C ILE A 104 2.27 -1.58 -20.63
N GLY A 105 2.39 -2.79 -20.09
CA GLY A 105 2.00 -4.02 -20.77
C GLY A 105 0.52 -4.06 -21.16
N ILE A 106 -0.37 -3.52 -20.32
CA ILE A 106 -1.80 -3.39 -20.61
C ILE A 106 -2.03 -2.33 -21.70
N LEU A 107 -1.41 -1.16 -21.59
CA LEU A 107 -1.62 -0.03 -22.50
C LEU A 107 -1.15 -0.32 -23.93
N ILE A 108 -0.01 -1.03 -24.08
CA ILE A 108 0.55 -1.42 -25.38
C ILE A 108 -0.32 -2.50 -26.06
N HIS A 109 -1.06 -3.29 -25.28
CA HIS A 109 -1.86 -4.37 -25.86
C HIS A 109 -3.10 -3.82 -26.58
N TYR A 110 -2.99 -3.65 -27.90
CA TYR A 110 -4.00 -3.07 -28.81
C TYR A 110 -5.44 -3.58 -28.62
N LYS A 111 -5.62 -4.84 -28.18
CA LYS A 111 -6.95 -5.40 -27.88
C LYS A 111 -7.70 -4.67 -26.77
N VAL A 112 -7.01 -3.97 -25.88
CA VAL A 112 -7.61 -3.18 -24.78
C VAL A 112 -8.40 -2.00 -25.33
N TRP A 113 -7.83 -1.28 -26.29
CA TRP A 113 -8.45 -0.10 -26.90
C TRP A 113 -9.59 -0.43 -27.87
N LYS A 114 -9.57 -1.63 -28.46
CA LYS A 114 -10.65 -2.11 -29.35
C LYS A 114 -11.87 -2.64 -28.58
N LYS A 115 -11.71 -3.02 -27.30
CA LYS A 115 -12.74 -3.68 -26.50
C LYS A 115 -13.47 -2.67 -25.61
N ASN A 116 -14.50 -2.02 -26.18
CA ASN A 116 -15.42 -1.06 -25.55
C ASN A 116 -14.77 0.11 -24.78
N SER A 117 -15.16 1.33 -25.13
CA SER A 117 -14.86 2.50 -24.30
C SER A 117 -15.35 2.28 -22.87
N LEU A 118 -14.62 2.81 -21.88
CA LEU A 118 -15.05 2.78 -20.48
C LEU A 118 -16.43 3.45 -20.38
N LYS A 119 -17.48 2.63 -20.20
CA LYS A 119 -18.85 3.12 -19.95
C LYS A 119 -19.01 3.43 -18.46
N LEU A 120 -18.23 4.38 -17.97
CA LEU A 120 -18.16 4.75 -16.56
C LEU A 120 -18.31 6.27 -16.40
N ARG A 121 -19.36 6.85 -17.00
CA ARG A 121 -19.60 8.31 -16.98
C ARG A 121 -19.55 8.92 -15.57
N PRO A 122 -20.21 8.34 -14.54
CA PRO A 122 -20.14 8.89 -13.19
C PRO A 122 -18.73 8.86 -12.61
N LEU A 123 -17.99 7.77 -12.82
CA LEU A 123 -16.62 7.62 -12.36
C LEU A 123 -15.69 8.65 -13.03
N MET A 124 -15.86 8.92 -14.33
CA MET A 124 -15.03 9.89 -15.04
C MET A 124 -15.22 11.31 -14.48
N ILE A 125 -16.44 11.68 -14.08
CA ILE A 125 -16.72 12.96 -13.41
C ILE A 125 -16.00 13.02 -12.06
N VAL A 126 -16.10 11.95 -11.26
CA VAL A 126 -15.42 11.87 -9.96
C VAL A 126 -13.90 11.94 -10.11
N ILE A 127 -13.33 11.23 -11.07
CA ILE A 127 -11.90 11.27 -11.39
C ILE A 127 -11.50 12.68 -11.83
N ALA A 128 -12.26 13.34 -12.70
CA ALA A 128 -11.96 14.70 -13.15
C ALA A 128 -11.99 15.71 -12.00
N LEU A 129 -13.00 15.64 -11.13
CA LEU A 129 -13.10 16.49 -9.94
C LEU A 129 -11.95 16.22 -8.96
N PHE A 130 -11.56 14.95 -8.79
CA PHE A 130 -10.42 14.57 -7.97
C PHE A 130 -9.08 15.11 -8.53
N VAL A 131 -8.85 14.99 -9.84
CA VAL A 131 -7.67 15.56 -10.50
C VAL A 131 -7.64 17.07 -10.33
N PHE A 132 -8.79 17.73 -10.55
CA PHE A 132 -8.92 19.17 -10.39
C PHE A 132 -8.59 19.62 -8.97
N THR A 133 -9.14 18.97 -7.95
CA THR A 133 -8.85 19.29 -6.53
C THR A 133 -7.38 19.06 -6.17
N CYS A 134 -6.76 17.98 -6.66
CA CYS A 134 -5.32 17.74 -6.46
C CYS A 134 -4.46 18.85 -7.08
N LEU A 135 -4.80 19.30 -8.30
CA LEU A 135 -4.10 20.38 -8.97
C LEU A 135 -4.29 21.71 -8.23
N LEU A 136 -5.52 22.02 -7.79
CA LEU A 136 -5.77 23.21 -6.99
C LEU A 136 -4.93 23.21 -5.71
N THR A 137 -4.90 22.10 -4.96
CA THR A 137 -4.07 22.02 -3.75
C THR A 137 -2.58 22.20 -4.08
N PHE A 138 -2.09 21.59 -5.15
CA PHE A 138 -0.70 21.76 -5.55
C PHE A 138 -0.35 23.22 -5.88
N PHE A 139 -1.15 23.88 -6.72
CA PHE A 139 -0.88 25.24 -7.16
C PHE A 139 -1.14 26.30 -6.08
N PHE A 140 -2.19 26.15 -5.28
CA PHE A 140 -2.61 27.18 -4.31
C PHE A 140 -2.14 26.94 -2.88
N VAL A 141 -1.77 25.73 -2.50
CA VAL A 141 -1.29 25.41 -1.15
C VAL A 141 0.20 25.08 -1.17
N ASN A 142 0.63 24.11 -1.97
CA ASN A 142 1.99 23.60 -1.88
C ASN A 142 3.04 24.58 -2.45
N ILE A 143 2.77 25.22 -3.59
CA ILE A 143 3.69 26.20 -4.18
C ILE A 143 3.85 27.45 -3.28
N PRO A 144 2.77 28.11 -2.82
CA PRO A 144 2.92 29.31 -1.99
C PRO A 144 3.49 29.03 -0.60
N ALA A 145 3.22 27.85 -0.03
CA ALA A 145 3.74 27.48 1.29
C ALA A 145 5.28 27.30 1.32
N ASP A 146 5.88 26.96 0.19
CA ASP A 146 7.34 26.82 0.04
C ASP A 146 8.04 28.20 -0.02
N ALA A 147 7.34 29.22 -0.53
CA ALA A 147 7.82 30.60 -0.53
C ALA A 147 7.84 31.22 0.88
N THR A 148 7.04 30.70 1.81
CA THR A 148 6.95 31.19 3.20
C THR A 148 7.78 30.36 4.19
N ASN A 149 8.00 29.06 3.92
CA ASN A 149 8.75 28.16 4.80
C ASN A 149 9.99 27.58 4.12
N ALA A 150 11.13 28.28 4.21
CA ALA A 150 12.36 27.90 3.51
C ALA A 150 13.06 26.60 4.00
N LYS A 151 12.60 26.00 5.10
CA LYS A 151 13.26 24.80 5.70
C LYS A 151 12.72 23.47 5.19
N ASP A 152 11.43 23.41 4.85
CA ASP A 152 10.79 22.19 4.37
C ASP A 152 10.49 22.33 2.89
N LYS A 153 10.90 21.34 2.09
CA LYS A 153 10.67 21.32 0.63
C LYS A 153 9.21 20.92 0.32
N ILE A 154 8.27 21.80 0.61
CA ILE A 154 6.82 21.55 0.57
C ILE A 154 6.34 21.32 -0.87
N THR A 155 6.94 22.01 -1.84
CA THR A 155 6.66 21.80 -3.28
C THR A 155 7.01 20.39 -3.73
N LEU A 156 8.19 19.89 -3.36
CA LEU A 156 8.63 18.54 -3.70
C LEU A 156 7.75 17.48 -3.04
N MET A 157 7.34 17.69 -1.79
CA MET A 157 6.38 16.81 -1.12
C MET A 157 5.03 16.81 -1.84
N GLY A 158 4.58 17.97 -2.33
CA GLY A 158 3.39 18.12 -3.17
C GLY A 158 3.49 17.34 -4.48
N LEU A 159 4.63 17.42 -5.17
CA LEU A 159 4.87 16.72 -6.43
C LEU A 159 4.84 15.20 -6.23
N VAL A 160 5.46 14.71 -5.15
CA VAL A 160 5.39 13.29 -4.77
C VAL A 160 3.96 12.88 -4.47
N GLY A 161 3.21 13.70 -3.72
CA GLY A 161 1.78 13.46 -3.46
C GLY A 161 0.95 13.38 -4.74
N LEU A 162 1.15 14.32 -5.66
CA LEU A 162 0.47 14.35 -6.96
C LEU A 162 0.80 13.11 -7.80
N LYS A 163 2.08 12.71 -7.86
CA LYS A 163 2.51 11.46 -8.51
C LYS A 163 1.76 10.26 -7.92
N VAL A 164 1.68 10.16 -6.60
CA VAL A 164 1.03 9.03 -5.93
C VAL A 164 -0.47 8.97 -6.26
N TRP A 165 -1.17 10.10 -6.14
CA TRP A 165 -2.62 10.15 -6.38
C TRP A 165 -3.00 9.94 -7.84
N LEU A 166 -2.34 10.65 -8.76
CA LEU A 166 -2.61 10.50 -10.20
C LEU A 166 -2.07 9.17 -10.73
N GLY A 167 -0.93 8.74 -10.20
CA GLY A 167 -0.26 7.51 -10.61
C GLY A 167 -1.10 6.27 -10.35
N TYR A 168 -2.07 6.30 -9.43
CA TYR A 168 -2.96 5.17 -9.16
C TYR A 168 -4.31 5.22 -9.89
N ILE A 169 -4.67 6.31 -10.57
CA ILE A 169 -5.87 6.36 -11.42
C ILE A 169 -5.87 5.25 -12.50
N PRO A 170 -4.75 4.96 -13.19
CA PRO A 170 -4.73 3.91 -14.20
C PRO A 170 -4.97 2.49 -13.62
N LEU A 171 -4.82 2.26 -12.31
CA LEU A 171 -5.22 0.99 -11.69
C LEU A 171 -6.71 0.70 -11.88
N ILE A 172 -7.55 1.73 -11.93
CA ILE A 172 -8.98 1.57 -12.16
C ILE A 172 -9.23 1.03 -13.58
N LEU A 173 -8.47 1.52 -14.56
CA LEU A 173 -8.48 0.99 -15.93
C LEU A 173 -7.99 -0.46 -15.95
N CYS A 174 -6.87 -0.72 -15.27
CA CYS A 174 -6.31 -2.07 -15.18
C CYS A 174 -7.31 -3.05 -14.56
N ALA A 175 -8.00 -2.68 -13.49
CA ALA A 175 -9.03 -3.48 -12.84
C ALA A 175 -10.21 -3.73 -13.79
N TYR A 176 -10.70 -2.69 -14.48
CA TYR A 176 -11.79 -2.80 -15.44
C TYR A 176 -11.49 -3.80 -16.56
N TYR A 177 -10.28 -3.77 -17.14
CA TYR A 177 -9.90 -4.69 -18.21
C TYR A 177 -9.54 -6.10 -17.71
N CYS A 178 -9.03 -6.22 -16.48
CA CYS A 178 -8.69 -7.52 -15.91
C CYS A 178 -9.91 -8.27 -15.34
N LEU A 179 -10.90 -7.56 -14.79
CA LEU A 179 -12.11 -8.11 -14.17
C LEU A 179 -13.28 -8.14 -15.16
N ASN A 180 -13.15 -8.97 -16.19
CA ASN A 180 -14.13 -9.07 -17.27
C ASN A 180 -15.34 -9.98 -16.98
N ASN A 181 -15.26 -10.82 -15.95
CA ASN A 181 -16.24 -11.87 -15.66
C ASN A 181 -16.58 -11.90 -14.16
N GLN A 182 -17.82 -12.25 -13.83
CA GLN A 182 -18.27 -12.40 -12.43
C GLN A 182 -17.41 -13.40 -11.63
N LYS A 183 -17.03 -14.53 -12.24
CA LYS A 183 -16.13 -15.52 -11.61
C LYS A 183 -14.78 -14.90 -11.20
N ASN A 184 -14.21 -14.05 -12.05
CA ASN A 184 -12.94 -13.38 -11.79
C ASN A 184 -13.10 -12.32 -10.69
N LEU A 185 -14.23 -11.61 -10.66
CA LEU A 185 -14.56 -10.66 -9.60
C LEU A 185 -14.69 -11.35 -8.24
N LEU A 186 -15.39 -12.49 -8.17
CA LEU A 186 -15.53 -13.27 -6.93
C LEU A 186 -14.17 -13.77 -6.46
N LEU A 187 -13.35 -14.35 -7.36
CA LEU A 187 -11.99 -14.80 -7.01
C LEU A 187 -11.13 -13.64 -6.48
N PHE A 188 -11.21 -12.48 -7.12
CA PHE A 188 -10.49 -11.29 -6.72
C PHE A 188 -10.94 -10.79 -5.33
N ASN A 189 -12.24 -10.75 -5.06
CA ASN A 189 -12.77 -10.35 -3.76
C ASN A 189 -12.38 -11.34 -2.64
N ARG A 190 -12.39 -12.66 -2.91
CA ARG A 190 -11.89 -13.67 -1.98
C ARG A 190 -10.43 -13.45 -1.62
N PHE A 191 -9.62 -13.11 -2.62
CA PHE A 191 -8.21 -12.80 -2.43
C PHE A 191 -7.99 -11.53 -1.59
N LEU A 192 -8.71 -10.44 -1.90
CA LEU A 192 -8.66 -9.21 -1.10
C LEU A 192 -9.11 -9.47 0.34
N LEU A 193 -10.15 -10.28 0.53
CA LEU A 193 -10.62 -10.66 1.85
C LEU A 193 -9.54 -11.36 2.68
N LEU A 194 -8.77 -12.28 2.09
CA LEU A 194 -7.64 -12.91 2.78
C LEU A 194 -6.57 -11.89 3.17
N LEU A 195 -6.23 -10.93 2.29
CA LEU A 195 -5.28 -9.88 2.61
C LEU A 195 -5.76 -8.99 3.76
N ILE A 196 -7.04 -8.65 3.79
CA ILE A 196 -7.66 -7.88 4.87
C ILE A 196 -7.56 -8.65 6.18
N LEU A 197 -7.93 -9.95 6.17
CA LEU A 197 -7.87 -10.79 7.36
C LEU A 197 -6.44 -10.89 7.92
N ILE A 198 -5.44 -11.10 7.04
CA ILE A 198 -4.02 -11.17 7.43
C ILE A 198 -3.58 -9.83 8.04
N ALA A 199 -3.87 -8.71 7.38
CA ALA A 199 -3.47 -7.39 7.86
C ALA A 199 -4.14 -7.02 9.20
N CYS A 200 -5.43 -7.32 9.37
CA CYS A 200 -6.14 -7.09 10.62
C CYS A 200 -5.62 -8.00 11.75
N SER A 201 -5.30 -9.26 11.45
CA SER A 201 -4.72 -10.21 12.42
C SER A 201 -3.35 -9.75 12.89
N LEU A 202 -2.47 -9.31 11.97
CA LEU A 202 -1.16 -8.76 12.32
C LEU A 202 -1.28 -7.48 13.15
N CYS A 203 -2.25 -6.61 12.85
CA CYS A 203 -2.54 -5.42 13.66
C CYS A 203 -2.98 -5.80 15.08
N LEU A 204 -3.83 -6.82 15.22
CA LEU A 204 -4.29 -7.30 16.53
C LEU A 204 -3.13 -7.88 17.35
N ILE A 205 -2.29 -8.72 16.74
CA ILE A 205 -1.10 -9.30 17.39
C ILE A 205 -0.16 -8.18 17.86
N GLN A 206 0.10 -7.18 17.02
CA GLN A 206 0.92 -6.02 17.40
C GLN A 206 0.33 -5.27 18.59
N TYR A 207 -0.99 -5.04 18.61
CA TYR A 207 -1.63 -4.40 19.75
C TYR A 207 -1.48 -5.22 21.04
N LEU A 208 -1.66 -6.53 20.97
CA LEU A 208 -1.47 -7.41 22.12
C LEU A 208 -0.03 -7.34 22.65
N PHE A 209 0.98 -7.29 21.78
CA PHE A 209 2.38 -7.14 22.20
C PHE A 209 2.66 -5.81 22.91
N LEU A 210 1.98 -4.73 22.51
CA LEU A 210 2.09 -3.42 23.18
C LEU A 210 1.41 -3.43 24.55
N VAL A 211 0.23 -4.04 24.66
CA VAL A 211 -0.51 -4.11 25.93
C VAL A 211 0.20 -5.00 26.95
N HIS A 212 0.78 -6.11 26.52
CA HIS A 212 1.54 -7.01 27.40
C HIS A 212 2.96 -6.54 27.71
N GLY A 213 3.39 -5.39 27.15
CA GLY A 213 4.73 -4.84 27.40
C GLY A 213 5.89 -5.59 26.73
N ILE A 214 5.61 -6.50 25.79
CA ILE A 214 6.64 -7.15 24.97
C ILE A 214 7.31 -6.11 24.05
N CYS A 215 6.49 -5.19 23.53
CA CYS A 215 6.94 -4.09 22.69
C CYS A 215 7.06 -2.80 23.49
N PRO A 216 8.22 -2.10 23.45
CA PRO A 216 8.30 -0.76 24.03
C PRO A 216 7.37 0.18 23.24
N GLY A 217 6.42 0.80 23.94
CA GLY A 217 5.53 1.81 23.38
C GLY A 217 6.22 3.16 23.20
N SER A 218 5.42 4.23 23.14
CA SER A 218 5.90 5.61 23.02
C SER A 218 6.16 6.31 24.36
N THR A 219 5.80 5.67 25.48
CA THR A 219 5.81 6.27 26.84
C THR A 219 7.16 6.84 27.23
N ASP A 220 8.24 6.08 27.03
CA ASP A 220 9.60 6.43 27.47
C ASP A 220 10.39 7.21 26.41
N LEU A 221 9.75 7.54 25.28
CA LEU A 221 10.40 8.28 24.21
C LEU A 221 10.43 9.78 24.53
N PRO A 222 11.49 10.50 24.13
CA PRO A 222 11.51 11.96 24.22
C PRO A 222 10.50 12.58 23.25
N GLU A 223 9.98 13.76 23.58
CA GLU A 223 9.15 14.53 22.66
C GLU A 223 9.92 14.89 21.38
N PRO A 224 9.27 14.88 20.19
CA PRO A 224 7.83 14.68 19.95
C PRO A 224 7.40 13.22 19.76
N SER A 225 8.30 12.24 19.84
CA SER A 225 7.99 10.82 19.59
C SER A 225 7.07 10.19 20.65
N ASN A 226 6.82 10.91 21.74
CA ASN A 226 5.89 10.53 22.80
C ASN A 226 4.43 10.93 22.51
N THR A 227 4.22 11.96 21.67
CA THR A 227 2.91 12.55 21.38
C THR A 227 2.50 12.41 19.92
N SER A 228 3.43 12.07 19.03
CA SER A 228 3.20 11.90 17.60
C SER A 228 3.70 10.53 17.11
N ALA A 229 3.04 9.99 16.08
CA ALA A 229 3.39 8.69 15.53
C ALA A 229 4.81 8.72 14.94
N SER A 230 5.67 7.84 15.44
CA SER A 230 7.10 7.85 15.13
C SER A 230 7.56 6.44 14.78
N LEU A 231 8.53 6.33 13.87
CA LEU A 231 9.17 5.05 13.56
C LEU A 231 9.98 4.51 14.74
N ARG A 232 10.31 5.34 15.73
CA ARG A 232 11.04 4.92 16.93
C ARG A 232 10.24 3.97 17.83
N ALA A 233 8.92 4.06 17.78
CA ALA A 233 8.02 3.18 18.53
C ALA A 233 7.57 1.98 17.67
N GLN A 234 8.13 1.79 16.46
CA GLN A 234 7.84 0.61 15.67
C GLN A 234 8.30 -0.64 16.45
N CYS A 235 7.44 -1.65 16.50
CA CYS A 235 7.78 -2.91 17.14
C CYS A 235 7.72 -4.11 16.20
N PHE A 236 6.53 -4.49 15.71
CA PHE A 236 6.34 -5.77 15.01
C PHE A 236 6.09 -5.59 13.50
N VAL A 237 5.04 -4.86 13.13
CA VAL A 237 4.59 -4.65 11.76
C VAL A 237 4.27 -3.18 11.49
N GLY A 238 4.31 -2.81 10.20
CA GLY A 238 4.04 -1.45 9.76
C GLY A 238 5.20 -0.49 9.98
N GLY A 239 4.86 0.80 10.10
CA GLY A 239 5.80 1.89 10.26
C GLY A 239 5.52 2.72 11.50
N SER A 240 5.17 4.00 11.30
CA SER A 240 5.10 4.97 12.39
C SER A 240 3.96 4.66 13.37
N LEU A 241 4.33 4.50 14.63
CA LEU A 241 3.42 4.06 15.69
C LEU A 241 3.35 5.11 16.81
N LEU A 242 2.17 5.24 17.41
CA LEU A 242 1.98 5.97 18.67
C LEU A 242 1.21 5.08 19.63
N PHE A 243 1.80 4.76 20.77
CA PHE A 243 1.12 4.06 21.86
C PHE A 243 1.62 4.59 23.19
N ASN A 244 0.88 5.52 23.79
CA ASN A 244 1.13 6.05 25.12
C ASN A 244 -0.16 5.94 25.95
N PRO A 245 -0.27 4.91 26.81
CA PRO A 245 -1.44 4.74 27.68
C PRO A 245 -1.54 5.87 28.72
N GLY A 246 -0.41 6.40 29.23
CA GLY A 246 -0.39 7.48 30.21
C GLY A 246 -1.00 8.80 29.70
N LYS A 247 -0.97 9.03 28.39
CA LYS A 247 -1.62 10.19 27.72
C LYS A 247 -2.92 9.81 26.99
N ASN A 248 -3.40 8.56 27.10
CA ASN A 248 -4.54 8.02 26.33
C ASN A 248 -4.39 8.21 24.81
N LEU A 249 -3.17 8.09 24.28
CA LEU A 249 -2.87 8.26 22.86
C LEU A 249 -2.55 6.93 22.21
N ILE A 250 -3.34 6.55 21.21
CA ILE A 250 -3.12 5.38 20.37
C ILE A 250 -3.30 5.74 18.91
N ARG A 251 -2.30 5.43 18.09
CA ARG A 251 -2.34 5.49 16.62
C ARG A 251 -1.51 4.35 16.06
N LEU A 252 -2.18 3.25 15.73
CA LEU A 252 -1.51 2.09 15.14
C LEU A 252 -1.55 2.18 13.61
N PRO A 253 -0.43 1.92 12.93
CA PRO A 253 -0.36 1.89 11.47
C PRO A 253 -0.78 0.54 10.86
N GLY A 254 -1.15 -0.45 11.69
CA GLY A 254 -1.33 -1.82 11.23
C GLY A 254 -0.06 -2.31 10.53
N THR A 255 -0.20 -2.75 9.27
CA THR A 255 0.92 -3.18 8.41
C THR A 255 1.44 -2.09 7.46
N PHE A 256 0.83 -0.91 7.47
CA PHE A 256 1.16 0.21 6.58
C PHE A 256 2.28 1.09 7.14
N VAL A 257 2.78 2.01 6.31
CA VAL A 257 3.84 2.97 6.68
C VAL A 257 3.36 3.97 7.73
N ALA A 258 2.09 4.39 7.68
CA ALA A 258 1.54 5.43 8.53
C ALA A 258 0.08 5.16 8.93
N PRO A 259 -0.37 5.65 10.10
CA PRO A 259 -1.74 5.41 10.60
C PRO A 259 -2.85 5.95 9.68
N TRP A 260 -2.58 7.02 8.93
CA TRP A 260 -3.52 7.56 7.96
C TRP A 260 -3.80 6.58 6.80
N GLN A 261 -2.78 5.89 6.29
CA GLN A 261 -2.95 4.92 5.21
C GLN A 261 -3.75 3.70 5.69
N TRP A 262 -3.51 3.30 6.94
CA TRP A 262 -4.27 2.23 7.60
C TRP A 262 -5.76 2.57 7.71
N ALA A 263 -6.11 3.81 8.06
CA ALA A 263 -7.50 4.23 8.14
C ALA A 263 -8.25 4.06 6.82
N TRP A 264 -7.64 4.49 5.70
CA TRP A 264 -8.24 4.34 4.37
C TRP A 264 -8.32 2.89 3.92
N PHE A 265 -7.34 2.07 4.31
CA PHE A 265 -7.40 0.63 4.07
C PHE A 265 -8.59 -0.02 4.79
N LEU A 266 -8.82 0.30 6.07
CA LEU A 266 -9.98 -0.20 6.82
C LEU A 266 -11.32 0.26 6.21
N ILE A 267 -11.40 1.52 5.79
CA ILE A 267 -12.55 2.07 5.07
C ILE A 267 -12.81 1.27 3.79
N ALA A 268 -11.80 1.08 2.94
CA ALA A 268 -11.94 0.27 1.72
C ALA A 268 -12.31 -1.19 2.01
N SER A 269 -11.77 -1.76 3.09
CA SER A 269 -12.02 -3.13 3.53
C SER A 269 -13.48 -3.38 3.91
N SER A 270 -14.20 -2.35 4.38
CA SER A 270 -15.62 -2.47 4.70
C SER A 270 -16.48 -2.83 3.48
N PHE A 271 -16.24 -2.17 2.34
CA PHE A 271 -16.95 -2.48 1.09
C PHE A 271 -16.67 -3.91 0.60
N ILE A 272 -15.39 -4.33 0.65
CA ILE A 272 -14.97 -5.65 0.15
C ILE A 272 -15.55 -6.77 1.02
N SER A 273 -15.37 -6.66 2.35
CA SER A 273 -15.84 -7.68 3.30
C SER A 273 -17.37 -7.78 3.32
N TYR A 274 -18.09 -6.65 3.23
CA TYR A 274 -19.54 -6.63 3.03
C TYR A 274 -19.92 -7.32 1.72
N GLY A 275 -19.30 -6.92 0.61
CA GLY A 275 -19.55 -7.50 -0.71
C GLY A 275 -19.41 -9.02 -0.74
N VAL A 276 -18.36 -9.57 -0.12
CA VAL A 276 -18.17 -11.03 -0.02
C VAL A 276 -19.21 -11.68 0.90
N SER A 277 -19.51 -11.09 2.05
CA SER A 277 -20.44 -11.67 3.03
C SER A 277 -21.83 -11.96 2.44
N PHE A 278 -22.31 -11.07 1.56
CA PHE A 278 -23.64 -11.18 0.97
C PHE A 278 -23.66 -11.77 -0.44
N SER A 279 -22.70 -11.41 -1.30
CA SER A 279 -22.73 -11.78 -2.73
C SER A 279 -22.12 -13.16 -3.04
N GLU A 280 -21.41 -13.77 -2.10
CA GLU A 280 -20.63 -14.97 -2.36
C GLU A 280 -21.49 -16.25 -2.36
N PRO A 281 -21.44 -17.11 -3.40
CA PRO A 281 -22.25 -18.34 -3.42
C PRO A 281 -21.83 -19.37 -2.37
N SER A 282 -20.55 -19.41 -2.03
CA SER A 282 -20.00 -20.44 -1.16
C SER A 282 -20.11 -20.08 0.33
N ARG A 283 -20.69 -20.99 1.14
CA ARG A 283 -20.96 -20.74 2.57
C ARG A 283 -19.68 -20.48 3.39
N LEU A 284 -18.59 -21.17 3.08
CA LEU A 284 -17.29 -20.98 3.75
C LEU A 284 -16.79 -19.55 3.58
N TRP A 285 -16.81 -19.03 2.35
CA TRP A 285 -16.35 -17.67 2.06
C TRP A 285 -17.30 -16.59 2.57
N LYS A 286 -18.61 -16.87 2.62
CA LYS A 286 -19.58 -16.01 3.34
C LYS A 286 -19.26 -15.92 4.83
N GLY A 287 -19.00 -17.05 5.47
CA GLY A 287 -18.58 -17.10 6.88
C GLY A 287 -17.29 -16.31 7.13
N LEU A 288 -16.29 -16.50 6.28
CA LEU A 288 -15.05 -15.70 6.31
C LEU A 288 -15.32 -14.20 6.10
N GLY A 289 -16.30 -13.85 5.25
CA GLY A 289 -16.87 -12.52 5.10
C GLY A 289 -17.25 -11.89 6.44
N PHE A 290 -18.15 -12.53 7.17
CA PHE A 290 -18.61 -12.04 8.48
C PHE A 290 -17.49 -11.96 9.51
N VAL A 291 -16.61 -12.96 9.55
CA VAL A 291 -15.42 -12.93 10.42
C VAL A 291 -14.53 -11.73 10.07
N THR A 292 -14.38 -11.42 8.79
CA THR A 292 -13.58 -10.28 8.33
C THR A 292 -14.24 -8.95 8.71
N ILE A 293 -15.57 -8.83 8.63
CA ILE A 293 -16.30 -7.64 9.11
C ILE A 293 -15.97 -7.38 10.59
N ILE A 294 -16.07 -8.41 11.43
CA ILE A 294 -15.74 -8.32 12.86
C ILE A 294 -14.27 -7.92 13.03
N ALA A 295 -13.35 -8.55 12.33
CA ALA A 295 -11.93 -8.23 12.40
C ALA A 295 -11.63 -6.78 12.02
N VAL A 296 -12.28 -6.25 10.98
CA VAL A 296 -12.15 -4.84 10.53
C VAL A 296 -12.71 -3.89 11.59
N LEU A 297 -13.85 -4.20 12.21
CA LEU A 297 -14.43 -3.38 13.29
C LEU A 297 -13.51 -3.35 14.51
N VAL A 298 -12.99 -4.49 14.94
CA VAL A 298 -12.03 -4.59 16.05
C VAL A 298 -10.75 -3.83 15.73
N ALA A 299 -10.18 -4.03 14.54
CA ALA A 299 -8.98 -3.30 14.10
C ALA A 299 -9.22 -1.78 14.03
N THR A 300 -10.43 -1.36 13.66
CA THR A 300 -10.83 0.05 13.65
C THR A 300 -10.81 0.65 15.05
N LEU A 301 -11.44 -0.01 16.02
CA LEU A 301 -11.46 0.42 17.43
C LEU A 301 -10.04 0.54 18.00
N ILE A 302 -9.23 -0.48 17.77
CA ILE A 302 -7.87 -0.59 18.34
C ILE A 302 -6.90 0.38 17.65
N SER A 303 -7.12 0.75 16.39
CA SER A 303 -6.20 1.63 15.65
C SER A 303 -6.09 3.05 16.18
N GLY A 304 -7.08 3.52 16.94
CA GLY A 304 -7.16 4.89 17.43
C GLY A 304 -7.36 5.96 16.35
N GLN A 305 -7.66 5.57 15.11
CA GLN A 305 -7.90 6.50 14.01
C GLN A 305 -9.35 7.00 14.04
N ARG A 306 -9.54 8.30 14.32
CA ARG A 306 -10.87 8.92 14.40
C ARG A 306 -11.67 8.77 13.10
N THR A 307 -11.01 8.89 11.96
CA THR A 307 -11.65 8.77 10.64
C THR A 307 -12.19 7.36 10.41
N ALA A 308 -11.37 6.33 10.64
CA ALA A 308 -11.80 4.95 10.52
C ALA A 308 -12.90 4.61 11.54
N LEU A 309 -12.74 5.04 12.80
CA LEU A 309 -13.69 4.83 13.88
C LEU A 309 -15.10 5.31 13.53
N LEU A 310 -15.21 6.45 12.86
CA LEU A 310 -16.49 7.02 12.45
C LEU A 310 -16.99 6.42 11.13
N LEU A 311 -16.15 6.35 10.11
CA LEU A 311 -16.59 6.00 8.75
C LEU A 311 -16.87 4.50 8.58
N VAL A 312 -16.06 3.61 9.16
CA VAL A 312 -16.22 2.16 8.94
C VAL A 312 -17.59 1.65 9.42
N PRO A 313 -18.06 1.95 10.64
CA PRO A 313 -19.39 1.52 11.07
C PRO A 313 -20.52 2.15 10.25
N ILE A 314 -20.40 3.44 9.91
CA ILE A 314 -21.40 4.14 9.08
C ILE A 314 -21.50 3.48 7.70
N ILE A 315 -20.38 3.12 7.09
CA ILE A 315 -20.37 2.46 5.78
C ILE A 315 -21.08 1.10 5.85
N TYR A 316 -20.80 0.28 6.87
CA TYR A 316 -21.54 -0.97 7.04
C TYR A 316 -23.04 -0.76 7.24
N LEU A 317 -23.44 0.26 8.02
CA LEU A 317 -24.86 0.59 8.21
C LEU A 317 -25.52 1.03 6.91
N VAL A 318 -24.88 1.92 6.14
CA VAL A 318 -25.38 2.37 4.84
C VAL A 318 -25.51 1.17 3.89
N LEU A 319 -24.47 0.35 3.79
CA LEU A 319 -24.49 -0.84 2.91
C LEU A 319 -25.55 -1.87 3.32
N LEU A 320 -25.87 -1.97 4.61
CA LEU A 320 -26.93 -2.85 5.12
C LEU A 320 -28.33 -2.32 4.80
N LEU A 321 -28.50 -1.00 4.75
CA LEU A 321 -29.78 -0.33 4.49
C LEU A 321 -30.10 -0.19 2.99
N THR A 322 -29.08 -0.20 2.13
CA THR A 322 -29.21 -0.13 0.66
C THR A 322 -29.29 -1.50 0.02
#